data_AF-I3YRI8-F1
#
_entry.id   AF-I3YRI8-F1
#
_cell.length_a   1.000
_cell.length_b   1.000
_cell.length_c   1.000
_cell.angle_alpha   90.00
_cell.angle_beta   90.00
_cell.angle_gamma   90.00
#
_symmetry.space_group_name_H-M   'P 1'
#
loop_
_entity.id
_entity.type
_entity.pdbx_description
1 polymer ?
#
loop_
_entity_poly.entity_id
_entity_poly.type
_entity_poly.pdbx_seq_one_letter_code
_entity_poly.pdbx_strand_id
1 'polypeptide(L)'
;MEFGAIIWIYLPIVIATIEVIWSLKQTIKKNSYFDSLASLFILTLNGFSVYMLIEISNGGWPTYTPYLIILLSTFLFLIQIRRHKRRKTFGNTV
;
A
#
# COMPACT_ATOMS: atom_id res chain seq x y z
N MET A 1 0.81 6.38 27.08
CA MET A 1 0.16 6.82 25.82
C MET A 1 -1.32 6.50 25.93
N GLU A 2 -2.19 7.45 25.62
CA GLU A 2 -3.63 7.19 25.55
C GLU A 2 -3.90 6.13 24.48
N PHE A 3 -4.80 5.17 24.77
CA PHE A 3 -5.11 4.04 23.91
C PHE A 3 -5.47 4.44 22.46
N GLY A 4 -6.07 5.63 22.28
CA GLY A 4 -6.36 6.20 20.96
C GLY A 4 -5.12 6.48 20.12
N ALA A 5 -4.04 7.01 20.71
CA ALA A 5 -2.81 7.34 19.98
C ALA A 5 -2.12 6.09 19.41
N ILE A 6 -2.22 4.97 20.13
CA ILE A 6 -1.72 3.66 19.71
C ILE A 6 -2.47 3.21 18.45
N ILE A 7 -3.80 3.26 18.45
CA ILE A 7 -4.62 2.86 17.29
C ILE A 7 -4.25 3.65 16.03
N TRP A 8 -4.04 4.96 16.17
CA TRP A 8 -3.69 5.84 15.04
C TRP A 8 -2.32 5.52 14.42
N ILE A 9 -1.39 4.92 15.17
CA ILE A 9 -0.08 4.52 14.63
C ILE A 9 -0.13 3.10 14.07
N TYR A 10 -0.72 2.14 14.79
CA TYR A 10 -0.66 0.74 14.40
C TYR A 10 -1.66 0.36 13.30
N LEU A 11 -2.84 0.97 13.24
CA LEU A 11 -3.84 0.66 12.20
C LEU A 11 -3.33 0.94 10.77
N PRO A 12 -2.72 2.12 10.48
CA PRO A 12 -2.15 2.38 9.16
C PRO A 12 -1.01 1.41 8.80
N ILE A 13 -0.19 0.98 9.76
CA ILE A 13 0.88 -0.01 9.54
C ILE A 13 0.30 -1.34 9.07
N VAL A 14 -0.79 -1.80 9.70
CA VAL A 14 -1.48 -3.03 9.30
C VAL A 14 -2.03 -2.90 7.87
N ILE A 15 -2.66 -1.78 7.54
CA ILE A 15 -3.19 -1.52 6.19
C ILE A 15 -2.06 -1.55 5.15
N ALA A 16 -0.97 -0.81 5.40
CA ALA A 16 0.20 -0.76 4.53
C ALA A 16 0.80 -2.16 4.30
N THR A 17 0.86 -2.97 5.36
CA THR A 17 1.37 -4.35 5.27
C THR A 17 0.48 -5.23 4.37
N ILE A 18 -0.84 -5.12 4.50
CA ILE A 18 -1.79 -5.87 3.65
C ILE A 18 -1.63 -5.49 2.18
N GLU A 19 -1.50 -4.19 1.88
CA GLU A 19 -1.28 -3.70 0.52
C GLU A 19 0.01 -4.24 -0.09
N VAL A 20 1.10 -4.24 0.68
CA VAL A 20 2.39 -4.78 0.23
C VAL A 20 2.27 -6.27 -0.12
N ILE A 21 1.69 -7.08 0.77
CA ILE A 21 1.51 -8.52 0.53
C ILE A 21 0.67 -8.79 -0.72
N TRP A 22 -0.45 -8.09 -0.87
CA TRP A 22 -1.31 -8.28 -2.04
C TRP A 22 -0.68 -7.78 -3.33
N SER A 23 0.03 -6.65 -3.29
CA SER A 23 0.73 -6.09 -4.43
C SER A 23 1.79 -7.07 -4.95
N LEU A 24 2.63 -7.61 -4.05
CA LEU A 24 3.62 -8.65 -4.38
C LEU A 24 2.97 -9.89 -4.99
N LYS A 25 1.86 -10.37 -4.42
CA LYS A 25 1.11 -11.52 -4.95
C LYS A 25 0.60 -11.26 -6.37
N GLN A 26 0.22 -10.03 -6.71
CA GLN A 26 -0.19 -9.67 -8.07
C GLN A 26 1.00 -9.58 -9.04
N THR A 27 2.14 -9.05 -8.59
CA THR A 27 3.37 -8.97 -9.40
C THR A 27 3.85 -10.36 -9.82
N ILE A 28 3.94 -11.30 -8.87
CA ILE A 28 4.44 -12.66 -9.12
C ILE A 28 3.55 -13.40 -10.14
N LYS A 29 2.25 -13.11 -10.17
CA LYS A 29 1.29 -13.77 -11.07
C LYS A 29 1.25 -13.22 -12.49
N LYS A 30 1.80 -12.03 -12.78
CA LYS A 30 1.69 -11.42 -14.11
C LYS A 30 2.97 -10.72 -14.55
N ASN A 31 3.46 -11.13 -15.72
CA ASN A 31 4.69 -10.63 -16.34
C ASN A 31 4.53 -9.26 -17.06
N SER A 32 3.64 -8.40 -16.58
CA SER A 32 3.36 -7.09 -17.20
C SER A 32 4.21 -6.01 -16.53
N TYR A 33 5.12 -5.39 -17.30
CA TYR A 33 6.04 -4.35 -16.81
C TYR A 33 5.32 -3.24 -16.01
N PHE A 34 4.15 -2.80 -16.46
CA PHE A 34 3.34 -1.80 -15.76
C PHE A 34 2.83 -2.27 -14.39
N ASP A 35 2.49 -3.55 -14.24
CA ASP A 35 2.00 -4.09 -12.98
C ASP A 35 3.15 -4.22 -11.98
N SER A 36 4.35 -4.59 -12.45
CA SER A 36 5.58 -4.59 -11.65
C SER A 36 5.99 -3.19 -11.20
N LEU A 37 5.93 -2.20 -12.09
CA LEU A 37 6.27 -0.82 -11.76
C LEU A 37 5.28 -0.24 -10.74
N ALA A 38 3.97 -0.47 -10.92
CA ALA A 38 2.95 -0.06 -9.96
C ALA A 38 3.16 -0.72 -8.60
N SER A 39 3.49 -2.02 -8.57
CA SER A 39 3.78 -2.73 -7.33
C SER A 39 5.03 -2.21 -6.63
N LEU A 40 6.09 -1.87 -7.37
CA LEU A 40 7.28 -1.25 -6.81
C LEU A 40 6.93 0.09 -6.13
N PHE A 41 6.16 0.95 -6.80
CA PHE A 41 5.69 2.21 -6.23
C PHE A 41 4.86 2.00 -4.96
N ILE A 42 3.90 1.08 -4.97
CA ILE A 42 3.10 0.73 -3.78
C ILE A 42 4.00 0.27 -2.62
N LEU A 43 5.01 -0.55 -2.92
CA LEU A 43 5.95 -1.05 -1.91
C LEU A 43 6.78 0.09 -1.31
N THR A 44 7.34 0.97 -2.15
CA THR A 44 8.16 2.10 -1.70
C THR A 44 7.34 3.09 -0.88
N LEU A 45 6.12 3.43 -1.32
CA LEU A 45 5.24 4.37 -0.60
C LEU A 45 4.81 3.80 0.75
N ASN A 46 4.39 2.54 0.81
CA ASN A 46 4.01 1.91 2.07
C ASN A 46 5.21 1.73 3.00
N GLY A 47 6.36 1.28 2.49
CA GLY A 47 7.59 1.15 3.29
C GLY A 47 8.03 2.48 3.89
N PHE A 48 8.00 3.56 3.09
CA PHE A 48 8.33 4.90 3.56
C PHE A 48 7.32 5.44 4.59
N SER A 49 6.04 5.11 4.43
CA SER A 49 5.00 5.47 5.40
C SER A 49 5.19 4.77 6.75
N VAL A 50 5.48 3.46 6.72
CA VAL A 50 5.77 2.69 7.93
C VAL A 50 7.01 3.22 8.63
N TYR A 51 8.07 3.53 7.87
CA TYR A 51 9.27 4.16 8.42
C TYR A 51 8.94 5.47 9.17
N MET A 52 8.17 6.38 8.56
CA MET A 52 7.77 7.62 9.22
C MET A 52 6.87 7.41 10.44
N LEU A 53 5.98 6.42 10.42
CA LEU A 53 5.15 6.08 11.59
C LEU A 53 5.99 5.56 12.76
N ILE A 54 7.05 4.78 12.47
CA ILE A 54 8.02 4.33 13.48
C ILE A 54 8.79 5.53 14.05
N GLU A 55 9.28 6.43 13.21
CA GLU A 55 9.96 7.67 13.65
C GLU A 55 9.05 8.52 14.56
N ILE A 56 7.78 8.71 14.18
CA ILE A 56 6.79 9.41 15.01
C ILE A 56 6.61 8.70 16.35
N SER A 57 6.59 7.36 16.37
CA SER A 57 6.46 6.59 17.62
C SER A 57 7.69 6.72 18.55
N ASN A 58 8.86 7.01 17.99
CA ASN A 58 10.11 7.24 18.73
C ASN A 58 10.28 8.70 19.20
N GLY A 59 9.24 9.53 19.07
CA GLY A 59 9.27 10.95 19.47
C GLY A 59 9.62 11.91 18.33
N GLY A 60 9.64 11.44 17.08
CA GLY A 60 9.72 12.28 15.90
C GLY A 60 8.55 13.26 15.78
N TRP A 61 8.73 14.31 14.98
CA TRP A 61 7.70 15.34 14.81
C TRP A 61 6.40 14.74 14.24
N PRO A 62 5.24 14.92 14.91
CA PRO A 62 3.99 14.38 14.42
C PRO A 62 3.59 15.08 13.14
N THR A 63 3.33 14.29 12.10
CA THR A 63 2.96 14.79 10.77
C THR A 63 1.86 13.92 10.15
N TYR A 64 1.04 14.53 9.30
CA TYR A 64 0.01 13.84 8.51
C TYR A 64 0.58 13.16 7.25
N THR A 65 1.86 13.39 6.91
CA THR A 65 2.52 12.87 5.71
C THR A 65 2.41 11.34 5.54
N PRO A 66 2.68 10.48 6.55
CA PRO A 66 2.56 9.02 6.35
C PRO A 66 1.13 8.60 5.99
N TYR A 67 0.10 9.25 6.55
CA TYR A 67 -1.29 8.94 6.24
C TYR A 67 -1.66 9.32 4.81
N LEU A 68 -1.16 10.46 4.30
CA LEU A 68 -1.36 10.88 2.91
C LEU A 68 -0.68 9.92 1.92
N ILE A 69 0.49 9.41 2.27
CA ILE A 69 1.22 8.47 1.42
C ILE A 69 0.52 7.10 1.40
N ILE A 70 0.02 6.62 2.54
CA ILE A 70 -0.80 5.42 2.59
C ILE A 70 -2.04 5.61 1.71
N LEU A 71 -2.75 6.73 1.84
CA LEU A 71 -3.92 7.02 1.00
C LEU A 71 -3.60 7.00 -0.51
N LEU A 72 -2.47 7.60 -0.90
CA LEU A 72 -2.00 7.56 -2.29
C LEU A 72 -1.67 6.14 -2.76
N SER A 73 -0.98 5.37 -1.90
CA SER A 73 -0.67 3.97 -2.15
C SER A 73 -1.94 3.13 -2.34
N THR A 74 -2.92 3.30 -1.45
CA THR A 74 -4.23 2.64 -1.54
C THR A 74 -4.91 2.95 -2.87
N PHE A 75 -4.86 4.21 -3.31
CA PHE A 75 -5.45 4.61 -4.57
C PHE A 75 -4.80 3.90 -5.77
N LEU A 76 -3.46 3.84 -5.80
CA LEU A 76 -2.70 3.11 -6.83
C LEU A 76 -3.02 1.61 -6.81
N PHE A 77 -3.13 1.01 -5.62
CA PHE A 77 -3.48 -0.39 -5.44
C PHE A 77 -4.90 -0.71 -5.94
N LEU A 78 -5.89 0.16 -5.66
CA LEU A 78 -7.25 0.01 -6.18
C LEU A 78 -7.30 0.10 -7.71
N ILE A 79 -6.51 0.98 -8.32
CA ILE A 79 -6.36 1.06 -9.77
C ILE A 79 -5.78 -0.26 -10.31
N GLN A 80 -4.73 -0.79 -9.67
CA GLN A 80 -4.12 -2.07 -10.05
C GLN A 80 -5.15 -3.21 -9.99
N ILE A 81 -5.94 -3.31 -8.92
CA ILE A 81 -7.03 -4.30 -8.79
C ILE A 81 -8.07 -4.13 -9.89
N ARG A 82 -8.55 -2.91 -10.15
CA ARG A 82 -9.58 -2.65 -11.19
C ARG A 82 -9.09 -3.07 -12.56
N ARG A 83 -7.84 -2.73 -12.92
CA ARG A 83 -7.21 -3.16 -14.18
C ARG A 83 -7.08 -4.69 -14.25
N HIS A 84 -6.70 -5.33 -13.14
CA HIS A 84 -6.59 -6.77 -13.08
C HIS A 84 -7.93 -7.48 -13.29
N LYS A 85 -9.01 -7.00 -12.65
CA LYS A 85 -10.36 -7.53 -12.86
C LYS A 85 -10.81 -7.43 -14.32
N ARG A 86 -10.62 -6.27 -14.97
CA ARG A 86 -10.97 -6.09 -16.39
C ARG A 86 -10.21 -7.05 -17.32
N ARG A 87 -8.91 -7.29 -17.06
CA ARG A 87 -8.10 -8.23 -17.86
C ARG A 87 -8.51 -9.70 -17.69
N LYS A 88 -9.08 -10.10 -16.54
CA LYS A 88 -9.60 -11.46 -16.34
C LYS A 88 -10.91 -11.70 -17.07
N THR A 89 -11.80 -10.71 -17.15
CA THR A 89 -13.11 -10.85 -17.82
C THR A 89 -12.96 -11.03 -19.33
N PHE A 90 -11.99 -10.38 -19.97
CA PHE A 90 -11.74 -10.51 -21.41
C PHE A 90 -10.96 -11.76 -21.83
N GLY A 91 -10.23 -12.40 -20.92
CA GLY A 91 -9.47 -13.63 -21.21
C GLY A 91 -10.27 -14.92 -21.11
N ASN A 92 -11.50 -14.86 -20.59
CA ASN A 92 -12.40 -16.01 -20.42
C ASN A 92 -13.51 -16.09 -21.49
N THR A 93 -13.46 -15.21 -22.51
CA THR A 93 -14.42 -15.16 -23.62
C THR A 93 -13.83 -15.63 -24.95
N VAL A 94 -12.80 -16.49 -24.91
CA VAL A 94 -12.27 -17.18 -26.10
C VAL A 94 -12.17 -18.67 -25.79
#